data_AF-A0A2H1WKY7-F1
#
_entry.id   AF-A0A2H1WKY7-F1
#
_cell.length_a   1.000
_cell.length_b   1.000
_cell.length_c   1.000
_cell.angle_alpha   90.00
_cell.angle_beta   90.00
_cell.angle_gamma   90.00
#
_symmetry.space_group_name_H-M   'P 1'
#
loop_
_entity.id
_entity.type
_entity.pdbx_description
1 polymer ?
#
loop_
_entity_poly.entity_id
_entity_poly.type
_entity_poly.pdbx_seq_one_letter_code
_entity_poly.pdbx_strand_id
1 'polypeptide(L)'
;MVQCKKCKLFLSTSKDDVVKCKGSCESVYHKKCVKNIKQFLQNETCDECHKAGFRVNSQSPVIDIDPQKVTVETLLLDVNKKLEVIFKLEKKIDDLVETVDFYAEQYQQMLEFKKTVENKLKAQEQRNVYLEKCNAALAERVASLEKKEKEKNIEIACVIKNNDDENVLEVVKKVADKLSLNPEDIESAERLSSPNKPKMGVERPQPIVIKLRTKQARDQWLQKRKTRLTNGDVYRNNNNTRIYINEDLTKATRLLFWETRNQLKHLYKYIWIQNSNILIKKSENEKVIRIRNENDIHQLCENNIDKP
;
A
#
# COMPACT_ATOMS: atom_id res chain seq x y z
N MET A 1 31.15 -3.53 -24.72
CA MET A 1 29.72 -3.32 -25.08
C MET A 1 29.64 -2.92 -26.55
N VAL A 2 28.80 -3.57 -27.35
CA VAL A 2 28.69 -3.28 -28.80
C VAL A 2 27.64 -2.20 -29.04
N GLN A 3 27.95 -1.19 -29.85
CA GLN A 3 27.02 -0.11 -30.21
C GLN A 3 26.40 -0.34 -31.58
N CYS A 4 25.15 0.09 -31.73
CA CYS A 4 24.47 0.12 -33.02
C CYS A 4 25.17 1.12 -33.96
N LYS A 5 25.58 0.70 -35.17
CA LYS A 5 26.29 1.58 -36.12
C LYS A 5 25.48 2.82 -36.49
N LYS A 6 24.14 2.70 -36.54
CA LYS A 6 23.22 3.78 -36.96
C LYS A 6 22.91 4.79 -35.85
N CYS A 7 22.45 4.34 -34.68
CA CYS A 7 22.00 5.24 -33.61
C CYS A 7 23.03 5.49 -32.50
N LYS A 8 24.18 4.79 -32.53
CA LYS A 8 25.28 4.88 -31.55
C LYS A 8 24.91 4.49 -30.11
N LEU A 9 23.67 4.08 -29.84
CA LEU A 9 23.25 3.51 -28.56
C LEU A 9 23.78 2.07 -28.40
N PHE A 10 24.02 1.67 -27.15
CA PHE A 10 24.45 0.32 -26.80
C PHE A 10 23.36 -0.72 -27.08
N LEU A 11 23.77 -1.89 -27.57
CA LEU A 11 22.88 -3.02 -27.85
C LEU A 11 22.61 -3.81 -26.55
N SER A 12 21.34 -4.21 -26.35
CA SER A 12 20.93 -5.11 -25.27
C SER A 12 21.51 -6.52 -25.45
N THR A 13 21.73 -7.25 -24.36
CA THR A 13 22.18 -8.66 -24.33
C THR A 13 21.10 -9.67 -24.77
N SER A 14 19.86 -9.24 -24.95
CA SER A 14 18.79 -10.08 -25.50
C SER A 14 19.00 -10.29 -27.01
N LYS A 15 19.23 -11.54 -27.41
CA LYS A 15 19.57 -11.95 -28.80
C LYS A 15 18.52 -11.55 -29.84
N ASP A 16 17.29 -11.25 -29.43
CA ASP A 16 16.15 -11.15 -30.34
C ASP A 16 15.97 -9.79 -31.02
N ASP A 17 16.77 -8.76 -30.70
CA ASP A 17 16.59 -7.40 -31.24
C ASP A 17 17.80 -6.86 -32.03
N VAL A 18 18.77 -7.73 -32.33
CA VAL A 18 20.05 -7.35 -32.94
C VAL A 18 20.26 -8.08 -34.27
N VAL A 19 20.80 -7.38 -35.27
CA VAL A 19 21.22 -7.97 -36.55
C VAL A 19 22.65 -7.52 -36.89
N LYS A 20 23.48 -8.47 -37.35
CA LYS A 20 24.86 -8.23 -37.79
C LYS A 20 24.91 -8.27 -39.31
N CYS A 21 25.54 -7.26 -39.92
CA CYS A 21 25.85 -7.26 -41.34
C CYS A 21 26.94 -8.28 -41.65
N LYS A 22 26.71 -9.17 -42.62
CA LYS A 22 27.72 -10.14 -43.12
C LYS A 22 28.57 -9.58 -44.27
N GLY A 23 28.43 -8.29 -44.60
CA GLY A 23 29.28 -7.60 -45.56
C GLY A 23 30.58 -7.09 -44.94
N SER A 24 31.39 -6.40 -45.73
CA SER A 24 32.73 -5.92 -45.34
C SER A 24 32.77 -5.02 -44.09
N CYS A 25 31.65 -4.41 -43.69
CA CYS A 25 31.61 -3.53 -42.52
C CYS A 25 31.41 -4.25 -41.17
N GLU A 26 31.01 -5.53 -41.19
CA GLU A 26 30.69 -6.37 -40.01
C GLU A 26 29.84 -5.73 -38.92
N SER A 27 29.15 -4.64 -39.25
CA SER A 27 28.57 -3.75 -38.27
C SER A 27 27.29 -4.31 -37.70
N VAL A 28 27.01 -3.96 -36.44
CA VAL A 28 25.85 -4.46 -35.70
C VAL A 28 24.80 -3.35 -35.56
N TYR A 29 23.53 -3.73 -35.68
CA TYR A 29 22.39 -2.80 -35.66
C TYR A 29 21.26 -3.35 -34.80
N HIS A 30 20.47 -2.46 -34.19
CA HIS A 30 19.13 -2.85 -33.74
C HIS A 30 18.27 -3.21 -34.95
N LYS A 31 17.39 -4.20 -34.85
CA LYS A 31 16.42 -4.54 -35.92
C LYS A 31 15.63 -3.31 -36.38
N LYS A 32 15.18 -2.48 -35.44
CA LYS A 32 14.45 -1.21 -35.69
C LYS A 32 15.30 -0.13 -36.36
N CYS A 33 16.62 -0.20 -36.25
CA CYS A 33 17.52 0.75 -36.89
C CYS A 33 17.74 0.41 -38.37
N VAL A 34 17.45 -0.80 -38.84
CA VAL A 34 17.58 -1.14 -40.26
C VAL A 34 16.37 -0.60 -41.03
N LYS A 35 16.59 0.22 -42.07
CA LYS A 35 15.51 0.88 -42.82
C LYS A 35 14.60 -0.11 -43.54
N ASN A 36 15.15 -1.21 -44.07
CA ASN A 36 14.39 -2.28 -44.71
C ASN A 36 14.80 -3.65 -44.15
N ILE A 37 14.24 -4.00 -42.98
CA ILE A 37 14.62 -5.23 -42.26
C ILE A 37 14.34 -6.51 -43.06
N LYS A 38 13.30 -6.52 -43.91
CA LYS A 38 12.98 -7.70 -44.76
C LYS A 38 14.09 -7.95 -45.78
N GLN A 39 14.54 -6.90 -46.46
CA GLN A 39 15.64 -6.97 -47.42
C GLN A 39 16.98 -7.30 -46.74
N PHE A 40 17.22 -6.76 -45.53
CA PHE A 40 18.41 -7.08 -44.75
C PHE A 40 18.42 -8.54 -44.29
N LEU A 41 17.29 -9.10 -43.87
CA LEU A 41 17.21 -10.52 -43.49
C LEU A 41 17.37 -11.45 -44.70
N GLN A 42 17.01 -10.98 -45.90
CA GLN A 42 17.15 -11.74 -47.14
C GLN A 42 18.57 -11.69 -47.70
N ASN A 43 19.21 -10.51 -47.67
CA ASN A 43 20.53 -10.28 -48.27
C ASN A 43 21.67 -10.33 -47.23
N GLU A 44 21.31 -10.46 -45.95
CA GLU A 44 22.19 -10.48 -44.76
C GLU A 44 23.23 -9.35 -44.70
N THR A 45 22.99 -8.26 -45.42
CA THR A 45 23.93 -7.14 -45.63
C THR A 45 23.21 -5.80 -45.45
N CYS A 46 23.93 -4.80 -44.94
CA CYS A 46 23.40 -3.45 -44.79
C CYS A 46 23.34 -2.72 -46.14
N ASP A 47 22.51 -1.68 -46.22
CA ASP A 47 22.34 -0.87 -47.45
C ASP A 47 23.67 -0.35 -48.02
N GLU A 48 24.65 -0.04 -47.17
CA GLU A 48 25.99 0.41 -47.59
C GLU A 48 26.77 -0.73 -48.26
N CYS A 49 26.79 -1.92 -47.66
CA CYS A 49 27.46 -3.09 -48.24
C CYS A 49 26.72 -3.63 -49.48
N HIS A 50 25.39 -3.51 -49.51
CA HIS A 50 24.58 -3.92 -50.65
C HIS A 50 24.80 -2.99 -51.85
N LYS A 51 24.91 -1.67 -51.63
CA LYS A 51 25.25 -0.69 -52.68
C LYS A 51 26.70 -0.80 -53.14
N ALA A 52 27.61 -1.24 -52.27
CA ALA A 52 28.99 -1.57 -52.62
C ALA A 52 29.12 -2.92 -53.37
N GLY A 53 28.01 -3.62 -53.64
CA GLY A 53 27.93 -4.94 -54.30
C GLY A 53 28.36 -5.00 -55.77
N PHE A 54 29.14 -4.04 -56.27
CA PHE A 54 29.95 -4.19 -57.46
C PHE A 54 31.34 -3.61 -57.17
N ARG A 55 32.34 -4.50 -57.15
CA ARG A 55 33.77 -4.27 -56.87
C ARG A 55 34.15 -4.28 -55.39
N VAL A 56 34.12 -5.45 -54.79
CA VAL A 56 35.17 -5.82 -53.83
C VAL A 56 36.01 -6.88 -54.51
N ASN A 57 37.05 -6.45 -55.20
CA ASN A 57 38.13 -7.34 -55.60
C ASN A 57 38.81 -7.74 -54.29
N SER A 58 38.52 -8.93 -53.78
CA SER A 58 39.27 -9.56 -52.71
C SER A 58 40.61 -10.02 -53.28
N GLN A 59 41.44 -9.06 -53.66
CA GLN A 59 42.87 -9.26 -53.68
C GLN A 59 43.34 -8.81 -52.29
N SER A 60 43.81 -9.76 -51.49
CA SER A 60 44.89 -9.45 -50.56
C SER A 60 45.89 -8.57 -51.31
N PRO A 61 46.46 -7.50 -50.74
CA PRO A 61 47.45 -6.73 -51.45
C PRO A 61 48.61 -7.68 -51.77
N VAL A 62 48.64 -8.19 -53.00
CA VAL A 62 49.83 -8.78 -53.55
C VAL A 62 50.74 -7.58 -53.67
N ILE A 63 51.77 -7.55 -52.82
CA ILE A 63 52.85 -6.59 -52.98
C ILE A 63 53.55 -7.02 -54.27
N ASP A 64 53.07 -6.49 -55.40
CA ASP A 64 53.71 -6.67 -56.69
C ASP A 64 54.88 -5.69 -56.74
N ILE A 65 56.04 -6.16 -56.28
CA ILE A 65 57.28 -5.40 -56.35
C ILE A 65 57.77 -5.51 -57.78
N ASP A 66 57.40 -4.53 -58.62
CA ASP A 66 58.07 -4.30 -59.90
C ASP A 66 59.51 -3.83 -59.62
N PRO A 67 60.54 -4.67 -59.83
CA PRO A 67 61.92 -4.36 -59.44
C PRO A 67 62.51 -3.17 -60.20
N GLN A 68 61.86 -2.69 -61.26
CA GLN A 68 62.37 -1.63 -62.13
C GLN A 68 61.71 -0.26 -61.89
N LYS A 69 60.70 -0.16 -61.00
CA LYS A 69 60.01 1.11 -60.66
C LYS A 69 60.10 1.55 -59.20
N VAL A 70 60.63 0.71 -58.32
CA VAL A 70 60.76 1.02 -56.90
C VAL A 70 62.19 1.52 -56.64
N THR A 71 62.35 2.84 -56.55
CA THR A 71 63.63 3.44 -56.11
C THR A 71 63.67 3.53 -54.59
N VAL A 72 64.86 3.50 -54.00
CA VAL A 72 65.07 3.69 -52.55
C VAL A 72 64.38 4.98 -52.05
N GLU A 73 64.35 6.01 -52.88
CA GLU A 73 63.69 7.30 -52.61
C GLU A 73 62.16 7.16 -52.51
N THR A 74 61.52 6.38 -53.39
CA THR A 74 60.07 6.13 -53.32
C THR A 74 59.69 5.34 -52.06
N LEU A 75 60.51 4.37 -51.64
CA LEU A 75 60.33 3.64 -50.39
C LEU A 75 60.51 4.55 -49.16
N LEU A 76 61.52 5.42 -49.16
CA LEU A 76 61.75 6.40 -48.10
C LEU A 76 60.57 7.37 -47.94
N LEU A 77 59.99 7.84 -49.05
CA LEU A 77 58.80 8.68 -49.03
C LEU A 77 57.58 7.96 -48.41
N ASP A 78 57.36 6.70 -48.75
CA ASP A 78 56.26 5.91 -48.19
C ASP A 78 56.48 5.53 -46.73
N VAL A 79 57.73 5.28 -46.31
CA VAL A 79 58.10 5.11 -44.90
C VAL A 79 57.83 6.38 -44.11
N ASN A 80 58.23 7.56 -44.62
CA ASN A 80 57.96 8.84 -43.97
C ASN A 80 56.45 9.13 -43.84
N LYS A 81 55.65 8.84 -44.88
CA LYS A 81 54.18 8.94 -44.80
C LYS A 81 53.59 8.00 -43.74
N LYS A 82 54.10 6.77 -43.65
CA LYS A 82 53.66 5.80 -42.62
C LYS A 82 54.07 6.26 -41.21
N LEU A 83 55.25 6.85 -41.05
CA LEU A 83 55.69 7.45 -39.78
C LEU A 83 54.78 8.60 -39.34
N GLU A 84 54.36 9.48 -40.25
CA GLU A 84 53.36 10.52 -39.93
C GLU A 84 52.03 9.94 -39.44
N VAL A 85 51.57 8.85 -40.06
CA VAL A 85 50.34 8.16 -39.63
C VAL A 85 50.53 7.55 -38.24
N ILE A 86 51.70 6.96 -37.97
CA ILE A 86 52.05 6.42 -36.65
C ILE A 86 52.03 7.52 -35.58
N PHE A 87 52.65 8.68 -35.82
CA PHE A 87 52.61 9.81 -34.88
C PHE A 87 51.20 10.32 -34.62
N LYS A 88 50.34 10.38 -35.66
CA LYS A 88 48.92 10.76 -35.49
C LYS A 88 48.13 9.71 -34.70
N LEU A 89 48.49 8.43 -34.79
CA LEU A 89 47.88 7.36 -34.01
C LEU A 89 48.34 7.39 -32.56
N GLU A 90 49.64 7.61 -32.30
CA GLU A 90 50.20 7.79 -30.97
C GLU A 90 49.47 8.90 -30.20
N LYS A 91 49.31 10.08 -30.81
CA LYS A 91 48.54 11.17 -30.19
C LYS A 91 47.10 10.80 -29.86
N LYS A 92 46.41 10.05 -30.74
CA LYS A 92 45.04 9.58 -30.46
C LYS A 92 44.99 8.53 -29.37
N ILE A 93 46.07 7.76 -29.19
CA ILE A 93 46.20 6.80 -28.09
C ILE A 93 46.37 7.57 -26.78
N ASP A 94 47.18 8.63 -26.75
CA ASP A 94 47.32 9.50 -25.57
C ASP A 94 45.98 10.14 -25.19
N ASP A 95 45.27 10.73 -26.17
CA ASP A 95 43.92 11.29 -25.94
C ASP A 95 42.95 10.21 -25.39
N LEU A 96 43.06 8.97 -25.85
CA LEU A 96 42.25 7.86 -25.35
C LEU A 96 42.60 7.48 -23.91
N VAL A 97 43.89 7.46 -23.55
CA VAL A 97 44.33 7.18 -22.18
C VAL A 97 43.73 8.20 -21.22
N GLU A 98 43.79 9.50 -21.54
CA GLU A 98 43.18 10.56 -20.72
C GLU A 98 41.67 10.36 -20.55
N THR A 99 40.95 9.98 -21.61
CA THR A 99 39.51 9.72 -21.50
C THR A 99 39.21 8.51 -20.62
N VAL A 100 40.02 7.45 -20.68
CA VAL A 100 39.86 6.24 -19.86
C VAL A 100 40.10 6.57 -18.39
N ASP A 101 41.11 7.36 -18.07
CA ASP A 101 41.41 7.80 -16.70
C ASP A 101 40.27 8.64 -16.14
N PHE A 102 39.75 9.60 -16.92
CA PHE A 102 38.57 10.38 -16.54
C PHE A 102 37.35 9.48 -16.25
N TYR A 103 37.08 8.50 -17.10
CA TYR A 103 35.96 7.58 -16.88
C TYR A 103 36.19 6.65 -15.68
N ALA A 104 37.43 6.27 -15.37
CA ALA A 104 37.77 5.49 -14.18
C ALA A 104 37.45 6.27 -12.90
N GLU A 105 37.79 7.56 -12.85
CA GLU A 105 37.44 8.45 -11.73
C GLU A 105 35.91 8.58 -11.58
N GLN A 106 35.19 8.82 -12.67
CA GLN A 106 33.73 8.90 -12.66
C GLN A 106 33.08 7.58 -12.19
N TYR A 107 33.65 6.44 -12.60
CA TYR A 107 33.17 5.13 -12.16
C TYR A 107 33.38 4.93 -10.65
N GLN A 108 34.53 5.36 -10.12
CA GLN A 108 34.81 5.29 -8.69
C GLN A 108 33.83 6.14 -7.87
N GLN A 109 33.56 7.38 -8.32
CA GLN A 109 32.55 8.25 -7.69
C GLN A 109 31.15 7.61 -7.72
N MET A 110 30.79 6.95 -8.83
CA MET A 110 29.51 6.24 -8.95
C MET A 110 29.40 5.07 -7.96
N LEU A 111 30.49 4.31 -7.75
CA LEU A 111 30.52 3.20 -6.78
C LEU A 111 30.32 3.72 -5.35
N GLU A 112 30.97 4.82 -4.99
CA GLU A 112 30.83 5.46 -3.67
C GLU A 112 29.42 6.00 -3.44
N PHE A 113 28.85 6.66 -4.46
CA PHE A 113 27.48 7.13 -4.43
C PHE A 113 26.49 5.97 -4.26
N LYS A 114 26.66 4.89 -5.04
CA LYS A 114 25.84 3.67 -4.93
C LYS A 114 25.89 3.10 -3.51
N LYS A 115 27.08 2.93 -2.94
CA LYS A 115 27.26 2.43 -1.58
C LYS A 115 26.55 3.32 -0.55
N THR A 116 26.63 4.64 -0.72
CA THR A 116 25.96 5.61 0.15
C THR A 116 24.44 5.49 0.07
N VAL A 117 23.89 5.34 -1.13
CA VAL A 117 22.45 5.15 -1.35
C VAL A 117 21.98 3.82 -0.77
N GLU A 118 22.70 2.73 -0.99
CA GLU A 118 22.37 1.42 -0.42
C GLU A 118 22.32 1.45 1.11
N ASN A 119 23.27 2.14 1.75
CA ASN A 119 23.29 2.30 3.20
C ASN A 119 22.09 3.12 3.71
N LYS A 120 21.77 4.23 3.02
CA LYS A 120 20.60 5.05 3.36
C LYS A 120 19.29 4.30 3.17
N LEU A 121 19.18 3.48 2.11
CA LEU A 121 18.01 2.66 1.83
C LEU A 121 17.76 1.66 2.96
N LYS A 122 18.78 0.89 3.34
CA LYS A 122 18.70 -0.06 4.46
C LYS A 122 18.30 0.62 5.78
N ALA A 123 18.88 1.79 6.07
CA ALA A 123 18.55 2.54 7.27
C ALA A 123 17.08 3.01 7.26
N GLN A 124 16.56 3.42 6.10
CA GLN A 124 15.15 3.82 5.95
C GLN A 124 14.20 2.63 6.06
N GLU A 125 14.53 1.48 5.48
CA GLU A 125 13.74 0.25 5.62
C GLU A 125 13.63 -0.17 7.10
N GLN A 126 14.75 -0.16 7.82
CA GLN A 126 14.75 -0.44 9.26
C GLN A 126 13.92 0.56 10.05
N ARG A 127 14.00 1.85 9.71
CA ARG A 127 13.19 2.89 10.34
C ARG A 127 11.70 2.71 10.07
N ASN A 128 11.30 2.32 8.87
CA ASN A 128 9.91 2.05 8.53
C ASN A 128 9.36 0.87 9.34
N VAL A 129 10.08 -0.25 9.40
CA VAL A 129 9.67 -1.40 10.22
C VAL A 129 9.54 -1.02 11.70
N TYR A 130 10.44 -0.19 12.22
CA TYR A 130 10.35 0.32 13.58
C TYR A 130 9.11 1.20 13.78
N LEU A 131 8.85 2.14 12.87
CA LEU A 131 7.69 3.03 12.94
C LEU A 131 6.37 2.27 12.84
N GLU A 132 6.28 1.24 11.99
CA GLU A 132 5.11 0.37 11.89
C GLU A 132 4.82 -0.34 13.21
N LYS A 133 5.86 -0.89 13.87
CA LYS A 133 5.73 -1.51 15.19
C LYS A 133 5.28 -0.51 16.26
N CYS A 134 5.86 0.69 16.27
CA CYS A 134 5.45 1.74 17.20
C CYS A 134 3.99 2.17 16.97
N ASN A 135 3.59 2.34 15.71
CA ASN A 135 2.22 2.72 15.36
C ASN A 135 1.22 1.63 15.78
N ALA A 136 1.53 0.35 15.57
CA ALA A 136 0.70 -0.76 16.04
C ALA A 136 0.54 -0.74 17.57
N ALA A 137 1.64 -0.57 18.31
CA ALA A 137 1.60 -0.50 19.78
C ALA A 137 0.83 0.72 20.29
N LEU A 138 0.97 1.88 19.64
CA LEU A 138 0.23 3.10 19.97
C LEU A 138 -1.26 2.92 19.67
N ALA A 139 -1.63 2.33 18.54
CA ALA A 139 -3.02 2.06 18.19
C ALA A 139 -3.68 1.13 19.21
N GLU A 140 -2.99 0.07 19.65
CA GLU A 140 -3.48 -0.83 20.70
C GLU A 140 -3.67 -0.09 22.03
N ARG A 141 -2.71 0.76 22.41
CA ARG A 141 -2.79 1.54 23.65
C ARG A 141 -3.94 2.55 23.60
N VAL A 142 -4.15 3.24 22.49
CA VAL A 142 -5.28 4.15 22.28
C VAL A 142 -6.59 3.39 22.40
N ALA A 143 -6.74 2.25 21.71
CA ALA A 143 -7.95 1.43 21.79
C ALA A 143 -8.24 0.95 23.24
N SER A 144 -7.20 0.59 24.00
CA SER A 144 -7.34 0.23 25.41
C SER A 144 -7.80 1.41 26.28
N LEU A 145 -7.29 2.62 26.02
CA LEU A 145 -7.66 3.82 26.76
C LEU A 145 -9.11 4.24 26.46
N GLU A 146 -9.52 4.24 25.19
CA GLU A 146 -10.91 4.52 24.79
C GLU A 146 -11.90 3.53 25.44
N LYS A 147 -11.53 2.24 25.50
CA LYS A 147 -12.35 1.22 26.18
C LYS A 147 -12.43 1.49 27.69
N LYS A 148 -11.32 1.92 28.31
CA LYS A 148 -11.27 2.25 29.74
C LYS A 148 -12.12 3.47 30.06
N GLU A 149 -12.08 4.50 29.22
CA GLU A 149 -12.89 5.72 29.39
C GLU A 149 -14.40 5.40 29.46
N LYS A 150 -14.85 4.43 28.66
CA LYS A 150 -16.25 4.00 28.59
C LYS A 150 -16.62 2.90 29.58
N GLU A 151 -15.70 2.42 30.41
CA GLU A 151 -15.93 1.21 31.23
C GLU A 151 -17.04 1.36 32.26
N LYS A 152 -17.36 2.60 32.66
CA LYS A 152 -18.41 2.97 33.61
C LYS A 152 -19.63 3.61 32.93
N ASN A 153 -19.64 3.64 31.61
CA ASN A 153 -20.66 4.33 30.85
C ASN A 153 -21.75 3.36 30.36
N ILE A 154 -22.97 3.86 30.28
CA ILE A 154 -24.09 3.22 29.59
C ILE A 154 -24.70 4.19 28.59
N GLU A 155 -25.38 3.63 27.60
CA GLU A 155 -26.16 4.38 26.62
C GLU A 155 -27.64 4.02 26.81
N ILE A 156 -28.49 5.04 27.00
CA ILE A 156 -29.94 4.89 26.95
C ILE A 156 -30.46 5.39 25.61
N ALA A 157 -31.01 4.48 24.82
CA ALA A 157 -31.60 4.79 23.53
C ALA A 157 -33.12 4.95 23.61
N CYS A 158 -33.68 5.70 22.65
CA CYS A 158 -35.12 5.92 22.46
C CYS A 158 -35.82 6.69 23.59
N VAL A 159 -35.09 7.53 24.34
CA VAL A 159 -35.69 8.51 25.26
C VAL A 159 -36.07 9.77 24.49
N ILE A 160 -37.36 9.96 24.27
CA ILE A 160 -37.93 11.08 23.51
C ILE A 160 -37.82 12.35 24.34
N LYS A 161 -37.31 13.43 23.74
CA LYS A 161 -37.21 14.74 24.39
C LYS A 161 -38.64 15.25 24.69
N ASN A 162 -38.94 15.57 25.94
CA ASN A 162 -40.28 16.03 26.33
C ASN A 162 -40.48 17.54 26.07
N ASN A 163 -39.42 18.34 26.21
CA ASN A 163 -39.42 19.79 26.01
C ASN A 163 -38.00 20.28 25.70
N ASP A 164 -37.85 21.50 25.17
CA ASP A 164 -36.53 21.99 24.75
C ASP A 164 -35.53 22.21 25.89
N ASP A 165 -36.04 22.58 27.07
CA ASP A 165 -35.30 22.83 28.32
C ASP A 165 -35.24 21.60 29.25
N GLU A 166 -35.23 20.40 28.68
CA GLU A 166 -35.18 19.16 29.44
C GLU A 166 -33.88 19.05 30.27
N ASN A 167 -34.02 18.87 31.59
CA ASN A 167 -32.89 18.48 32.43
C ASN A 167 -32.62 16.97 32.29
N VAL A 168 -31.61 16.63 31.49
CA VAL A 168 -31.20 15.25 31.19
C VAL A 168 -30.89 14.45 32.47
N LEU A 169 -30.25 15.08 33.46
CA LEU A 169 -29.91 14.41 34.71
C LEU A 169 -31.17 13.98 35.48
N GLU A 170 -32.16 14.86 35.59
CA GLU A 170 -33.43 14.55 36.26
C GLU A 170 -34.22 13.45 35.54
N VAL A 171 -34.16 13.40 34.21
CA VAL A 171 -34.74 12.33 33.41
C VAL A 171 -34.08 10.99 33.73
N VAL A 172 -32.75 10.96 33.78
CA VAL A 172 -31.99 9.75 34.11
C VAL A 172 -32.24 9.30 35.55
N LYS A 173 -32.38 10.23 36.51
CA LYS A 173 -32.77 9.89 37.89
C LYS A 173 -34.14 9.20 37.95
N LYS A 174 -35.14 9.70 37.20
CA LYS A 174 -36.45 9.03 37.09
C LYS A 174 -36.35 7.61 36.51
N VAL A 175 -35.45 7.42 35.54
CA VAL A 175 -35.15 6.08 35.01
C VAL A 175 -34.54 5.18 36.09
N ALA A 176 -33.59 5.71 36.87
CA ALA A 176 -32.96 4.98 37.98
C ALA A 176 -34.01 4.54 39.01
N ASP A 177 -34.88 5.45 39.44
CA ASP A 177 -35.97 5.19 40.39
C ASP A 177 -36.88 4.05 39.90
N LYS A 178 -37.28 4.11 38.62
CA LYS A 178 -38.16 3.11 38.00
C LYS A 178 -37.51 1.72 37.92
N LEU A 179 -36.19 1.66 37.83
CA LEU A 179 -35.42 0.41 37.80
C LEU A 179 -34.97 -0.06 39.20
N SER A 180 -35.30 0.72 40.24
CA SER A 180 -34.83 0.54 41.62
C SER A 180 -33.30 0.55 41.70
N LEU A 181 -32.67 1.52 41.04
CA LEU A 181 -31.23 1.78 41.04
C LEU A 181 -30.95 3.07 41.81
N ASN A 182 -29.76 3.18 42.40
CA ASN A 182 -29.38 4.34 43.18
C ASN A 182 -29.08 5.55 42.26
N PRO A 183 -29.82 6.67 42.37
CA PRO A 183 -29.55 7.86 41.57
C PRO A 183 -28.20 8.52 41.88
N GLU A 184 -27.67 8.35 43.09
CA GLU A 184 -26.39 8.94 43.52
C GLU A 184 -25.17 8.34 42.80
N ASP A 185 -25.32 7.17 42.17
CA ASP A 185 -24.27 6.55 41.37
C ASP A 185 -24.05 7.24 40.01
N ILE A 186 -24.96 8.15 39.62
CA ILE A 186 -24.84 8.93 38.39
C ILE A 186 -23.82 10.05 38.60
N GLU A 187 -22.74 10.03 37.82
CA GLU A 187 -21.71 11.07 37.81
C GLU A 187 -22.09 12.20 36.84
N SER A 188 -22.49 11.83 35.62
CA SER A 188 -22.95 12.77 34.60
C SER A 188 -23.90 12.09 33.61
N ALA A 189 -24.73 12.89 32.93
CA ALA A 189 -25.62 12.43 31.88
C ALA A 189 -25.75 13.50 30.79
N GLU A 190 -25.61 13.10 29.52
CA GLU A 190 -25.67 14.01 28.38
C GLU A 190 -26.31 13.34 27.17
N ARG A 191 -27.03 14.12 26.35
CA ARG A 191 -27.52 13.65 25.05
C ARG A 191 -26.37 13.70 24.05
N LEU A 192 -26.16 12.61 23.32
CA LEU A 192 -25.18 12.58 22.25
C LEU A 192 -25.68 13.39 21.06
N SER A 193 -24.91 14.41 20.67
CA SER A 193 -25.13 15.14 19.42
C SER A 193 -24.96 14.18 18.23
N SER A 194 -26.01 14.00 17.45
CA SER A 194 -25.92 13.30 16.16
C SER A 194 -25.47 14.29 15.08
N PRO A 195 -24.32 14.12 14.42
CA PRO A 195 -23.94 14.93 13.27
C PRO A 195 -24.83 14.66 12.04
N ASN A 196 -25.58 13.56 12.04
CA ASN A 196 -26.49 13.21 10.96
C ASN A 196 -27.88 13.75 11.27
N LYS A 197 -28.33 14.74 10.48
CA LYS A 197 -29.75 15.13 10.39
C LYS A 197 -30.61 13.89 10.14
N PRO A 198 -31.83 13.82 10.69
CA PRO A 198 -32.70 12.67 10.52
C PRO A 198 -32.87 12.36 9.03
N LYS A 199 -32.38 11.20 8.60
CA LYS A 199 -32.66 10.69 7.25
C LYS A 199 -34.16 10.38 7.20
N MET A 200 -34.87 11.05 6.29
CA MET A 200 -36.26 10.76 5.94
C MET A 200 -37.33 11.10 7.00
N GLY A 201 -37.24 12.25 7.67
CA GLY A 201 -38.35 12.77 8.49
C GLY A 201 -38.71 11.95 9.75
N VAL A 202 -37.99 10.86 10.02
CA VAL A 202 -38.11 10.09 11.26
C VAL A 202 -37.12 10.68 12.26
N GLU A 203 -37.63 11.50 13.17
CA GLU A 203 -36.86 12.02 14.29
C GLU A 203 -36.54 10.87 15.25
N ARG A 204 -35.33 10.30 15.13
CA ARG A 204 -34.83 9.34 16.10
C ARG A 204 -34.31 10.12 17.30
N PRO A 205 -34.80 9.85 18.53
CA PRO A 205 -34.32 10.54 19.71
C PRO A 205 -32.82 10.34 19.88
N GLN A 206 -32.10 11.42 20.17
CA GLN A 206 -30.68 11.36 20.51
C GLN A 206 -30.49 10.48 21.76
N PRO A 207 -29.60 9.47 21.71
CA PRO A 207 -29.32 8.64 22.87
C PRO A 207 -28.69 9.47 23.98
N ILE A 208 -28.93 9.06 25.23
CA ILE A 208 -28.32 9.66 26.43
C ILE A 208 -27.15 8.77 26.85
N VAL A 209 -25.96 9.33 26.99
CA VAL A 209 -24.84 8.65 27.64
C VAL A 209 -24.82 9.05 29.10
N ILE A 210 -24.63 8.05 29.96
CA ILE A 210 -24.53 8.21 31.41
C ILE A 210 -23.19 7.68 31.85
N LYS A 211 -22.43 8.51 32.56
CA LYS A 211 -21.24 8.09 33.28
C LYS A 211 -21.60 7.78 34.72
N LEU A 212 -21.25 6.58 35.17
CA LEU A 212 -21.49 6.14 36.55
C LEU A 212 -20.20 6.21 37.35
N ARG A 213 -20.32 6.41 38.68
CA ARG A 213 -19.15 6.54 39.56
C ARG A 213 -18.29 5.27 39.59
N THR A 214 -18.93 4.11 39.48
CA THR A 214 -18.27 2.80 39.56
C THR A 214 -18.69 1.87 38.42
N LYS A 215 -17.81 0.93 38.08
CA LYS A 215 -18.13 -0.17 37.15
C LYS A 215 -19.24 -1.08 37.69
N GLN A 216 -19.30 -1.26 39.00
CA GLN A 216 -20.35 -2.06 39.65
C GLN A 216 -21.73 -1.44 39.43
N ALA A 217 -21.87 -0.13 39.62
CA ALA A 217 -23.11 0.57 39.31
C ALA A 217 -23.48 0.37 37.83
N ARG A 218 -22.51 0.51 36.92
CA ARG A 218 -22.72 0.23 35.48
C ARG A 218 -23.26 -1.18 35.24
N ASP A 219 -22.68 -2.19 35.86
CA ASP A 219 -23.11 -3.57 35.68
C ASP A 219 -24.53 -3.82 36.24
N GLN A 220 -24.91 -3.16 37.34
CA GLN A 220 -26.29 -3.20 37.87
C GLN A 220 -27.29 -2.61 36.88
N TRP A 221 -26.97 -1.47 36.24
CA TRP A 221 -27.80 -0.89 35.18
C TRP A 221 -27.99 -1.86 34.00
N LEU A 222 -26.90 -2.47 33.53
CA LEU A 222 -26.96 -3.44 32.42
C LEU A 222 -27.77 -4.70 32.75
N GLN A 223 -27.76 -5.15 34.01
CA GLN A 223 -28.61 -6.28 34.44
C GLN A 223 -30.10 -5.97 34.29
N LYS A 224 -30.49 -4.69 34.45
CA LYS A 224 -31.88 -4.22 34.31
C LYS A 224 -32.32 -4.04 32.85
N ARG A 225 -31.44 -4.22 31.85
CA ARG A 225 -31.77 -4.02 30.41
C ARG A 225 -32.91 -4.89 29.88
N LYS A 226 -33.21 -6.01 30.55
CA LYS A 226 -34.33 -6.90 30.19
C LYS A 226 -35.68 -6.36 30.68
N THR A 227 -35.69 -5.49 31.68
CA THR A 227 -36.90 -4.82 32.17
C THR A 227 -37.52 -4.00 31.04
N ARG A 228 -38.83 -4.14 30.84
CA ARG A 228 -39.56 -3.35 29.84
C ARG A 228 -39.78 -1.94 30.42
N LEU A 229 -38.99 -0.98 29.96
CA LEU A 229 -39.14 0.43 30.29
C LEU A 229 -39.68 1.19 29.07
N THR A 230 -40.59 2.13 29.28
CA THR A 230 -41.18 2.97 28.23
C THR A 230 -41.05 4.45 28.55
N ASN A 231 -41.25 5.30 27.55
CA ASN A 231 -41.26 6.75 27.75
C ASN A 231 -42.39 7.18 28.72
N GLY A 232 -43.52 6.47 28.71
CA GLY A 232 -44.62 6.68 29.65
C GLY A 232 -44.24 6.42 31.11
N ASP A 233 -43.35 5.46 31.37
CA ASP A 233 -42.84 5.22 32.72
C ASP A 233 -41.99 6.39 33.25
N VAL A 234 -41.29 7.11 32.36
CA VAL A 234 -40.37 8.20 32.73
C VAL A 234 -41.11 9.53 32.85
N TYR A 235 -41.99 9.83 31.89
CA TYR A 235 -42.69 11.11 31.81
C TYR A 235 -44.12 11.07 32.38
N ARG A 236 -44.58 9.92 32.89
CA ARG A 236 -45.95 9.71 33.38
C ARG A 236 -47.02 10.07 32.33
N ASN A 237 -46.82 9.58 31.11
CA ASN A 237 -47.74 9.77 29.99
C ASN A 237 -48.07 8.42 29.31
N ASN A 238 -48.92 8.42 28.28
CA ASN A 238 -49.35 7.20 27.59
C ASN A 238 -48.38 6.72 26.49
N ASN A 239 -47.11 7.19 26.50
CA ASN A 239 -46.15 6.86 25.48
C ASN A 239 -45.51 5.48 25.70
N ASN A 240 -46.02 4.47 25.00
CA ASN A 240 -45.55 3.08 25.12
C ASN A 240 -44.25 2.78 24.34
N THR A 241 -43.54 3.80 23.82
CA THR A 241 -42.27 3.62 23.11
C THR A 241 -41.22 3.09 24.07
N ARG A 242 -40.64 1.93 23.74
CA ARG A 242 -39.66 1.24 24.56
C ARG A 242 -38.33 2.01 24.61
N ILE A 243 -37.77 2.08 25.81
CA ILE A 243 -36.42 2.58 26.11
C ILE A 243 -35.47 1.39 26.20
N TYR A 244 -34.25 1.53 25.67
CA TYR A 244 -33.23 0.48 25.70
C TYR A 244 -32.01 0.94 26.47
N ILE A 245 -31.43 0.04 27.27
CA ILE A 245 -30.20 0.28 28.03
C ILE A 245 -29.11 -0.60 27.43
N ASN A 246 -28.04 0.05 26.96
CA ASN A 246 -26.92 -0.58 26.28
C ASN A 246 -25.60 -0.20 26.95
N GLU A 247 -24.54 -0.96 26.64
CA GLU A 247 -23.17 -0.54 26.92
C GLU A 247 -22.81 0.65 26.03
N ASP A 248 -22.12 1.66 26.58
CA ASP A 248 -21.51 2.70 25.75
C ASP A 248 -20.23 2.15 25.10
N LEU A 249 -20.22 2.10 23.77
CA LEU A 249 -19.13 1.49 22.99
C LEU A 249 -18.24 2.55 22.36
N THR A 250 -16.97 2.19 22.17
CA THR A 250 -16.08 2.94 21.27
C THR A 250 -16.63 2.90 19.85
N LYS A 251 -16.26 3.88 19.03
CA LYS A 251 -16.71 3.93 17.62
C LYS A 251 -16.29 2.66 16.87
N ALA A 252 -15.05 2.22 17.05
CA ALA A 252 -14.52 0.99 16.45
C ALA A 252 -15.33 -0.25 16.87
N THR A 253 -15.60 -0.42 18.17
CA THR A 253 -16.38 -1.57 18.67
C THR A 253 -17.82 -1.54 18.15
N ARG A 254 -18.44 -0.36 18.07
CA ARG A 254 -19.79 -0.18 17.54
C ARG A 254 -19.86 -0.55 16.05
N LEU A 255 -18.87 -0.14 15.26
CA LEU A 255 -18.76 -0.50 13.84
C LEU A 255 -18.57 -2.02 13.67
N LEU A 256 -17.58 -2.60 14.36
CA LEU A 256 -17.31 -4.03 14.30
C LEU A 256 -18.52 -4.87 14.71
N PHE A 257 -19.28 -4.42 15.72
CA PHE A 257 -20.51 -5.09 16.13
C PHE A 257 -21.60 -5.04 15.07
N TRP A 258 -21.77 -3.88 14.42
CA TRP A 258 -22.72 -3.73 13.32
C TRP A 258 -22.37 -4.67 12.15
N GLU A 259 -21.10 -4.72 11.76
CA GLU A 259 -20.62 -5.62 10.72
C GLU A 259 -20.80 -7.08 11.10
N THR A 260 -20.43 -7.45 12.33
CA THR A 260 -20.64 -8.80 12.88
C THR A 260 -22.10 -9.20 12.77
N ARG A 261 -23.05 -8.33 13.18
CA ARG A 261 -24.48 -8.65 13.06
C ARG A 261 -24.92 -8.76 11.61
N ASN A 262 -24.45 -7.90 10.72
CA ASN A 262 -24.87 -7.93 9.33
C ASN A 262 -24.40 -9.21 8.62
N GLN A 263 -23.14 -9.58 8.84
CA GLN A 263 -22.52 -10.71 8.15
C GLN A 263 -22.83 -12.03 8.82
N LEU A 264 -22.90 -12.11 10.15
CA LEU A 264 -22.98 -13.40 10.85
C LEU A 264 -24.38 -13.76 11.39
N LYS A 265 -25.38 -12.86 11.35
CA LYS A 265 -26.72 -13.15 11.90
C LYS A 265 -27.42 -14.37 11.32
N HIS A 266 -27.10 -14.74 10.09
CA HIS A 266 -27.70 -15.89 9.41
C HIS A 266 -26.98 -17.21 9.77
N LEU A 267 -25.74 -17.12 10.26
CA LEU A 267 -24.91 -18.26 10.65
C LEU A 267 -24.96 -18.52 12.17
N TYR A 268 -25.17 -17.47 12.97
CA TYR A 268 -25.11 -17.54 14.44
C TYR A 268 -26.41 -17.04 15.07
N LYS A 269 -27.05 -17.90 15.88
CA LYS A 269 -28.31 -17.60 16.57
C LYS A 269 -28.17 -16.48 17.61
N TYR A 270 -27.02 -16.41 18.29
CA TYR A 270 -26.78 -15.41 19.34
C TYR A 270 -25.58 -14.53 18.99
N ILE A 271 -25.81 -13.21 18.97
CA ILE A 271 -24.78 -12.19 18.80
C ILE A 271 -25.07 -11.08 19.83
N TRP A 272 -24.15 -10.83 20.75
CA TRP A 272 -24.33 -9.86 21.81
C TRP A 272 -23.01 -9.21 22.24
N ILE A 273 -23.14 -8.16 23.04
CA ILE A 273 -22.01 -7.50 23.69
C ILE A 273 -22.04 -7.79 25.18
N GLN A 274 -20.85 -8.02 25.72
CA GLN A 274 -20.60 -8.12 27.14
C GLN A 274 -19.21 -7.56 27.47
N ASN A 275 -19.13 -6.55 28.34
CA ASN A 275 -17.86 -5.93 28.74
C ASN A 275 -17.05 -5.41 27.54
N SER A 276 -17.75 -4.77 26.61
CA SER A 276 -17.25 -4.28 25.32
C SER A 276 -16.56 -5.37 24.49
N ASN A 277 -16.90 -6.64 24.71
CA ASN A 277 -16.49 -7.74 23.85
C ASN A 277 -17.68 -8.18 23.02
N ILE A 278 -17.46 -8.38 21.72
CA ILE A 278 -18.46 -8.93 20.82
C ILE A 278 -18.38 -10.44 20.91
N LEU A 279 -19.49 -11.06 21.32
CA LEU A 279 -19.60 -12.48 21.53
C LEU A 279 -20.66 -13.07 20.60
N ILE A 280 -20.35 -14.22 20.02
CA ILE A 280 -21.25 -14.97 19.16
C ILE A 280 -21.37 -16.42 19.63
N LYS A 281 -22.51 -17.03 19.35
CA LYS A 281 -22.77 -18.45 19.65
C LYS A 281 -23.75 -19.00 18.62
N LYS A 282 -23.40 -20.13 18.00
CA LYS A 282 -24.17 -20.70 16.90
C LYS A 282 -25.49 -21.31 17.37
N SER A 283 -25.43 -22.10 18.43
CA SER A 283 -26.58 -22.76 19.06
C SER A 283 -26.43 -22.83 20.59
N GLU A 284 -27.46 -23.30 21.31
CA GLU A 284 -27.48 -23.34 22.79
C GLU A 284 -26.31 -24.14 23.39
N ASN A 285 -25.85 -25.18 22.68
CA ASN A 285 -24.85 -26.14 23.17
C ASN A 285 -23.43 -25.89 22.62
N GLU A 286 -23.26 -24.88 21.76
CA GLU A 286 -21.97 -24.60 21.15
C GLU A 286 -21.11 -23.63 21.97
N LYS A 287 -19.82 -23.55 21.65
CA LYS A 287 -18.89 -22.65 22.34
C LYS A 287 -19.18 -21.20 21.99
N VAL A 288 -18.95 -20.31 22.95
CA VAL A 288 -18.98 -18.86 22.71
C VAL A 288 -17.67 -18.45 22.06
N ILE A 289 -17.75 -17.72 20.95
CA ILE A 289 -16.60 -17.19 20.22
C ILE A 289 -16.59 -15.68 20.41
N ARG A 290 -15.40 -15.10 20.59
CA ARG A 290 -15.20 -13.66 20.70
C ARG A 290 -14.67 -13.11 19.38
N ILE A 291 -15.34 -12.10 18.84
CA ILE A 291 -14.87 -11.32 17.70
C ILE A 291 -13.99 -10.18 18.20
N ARG A 292 -12.79 -10.08 17.64
CA ARG A 292 -11.76 -9.10 18.00
C ARG A 292 -11.51 -8.10 16.87
N ASN A 293 -11.66 -8.53 15.63
CA ASN A 293 -11.43 -7.73 14.43
C ASN A 293 -12.26 -8.27 13.25
N GLU A 294 -12.18 -7.58 12.11
CA GLU A 294 -12.88 -7.95 10.88
C GLU A 294 -12.39 -9.29 10.31
N ASN A 295 -11.11 -9.62 10.48
CA ASN A 295 -10.56 -10.90 10.02
C ASN A 295 -11.22 -12.11 10.69
N ASP A 296 -11.59 -12.00 11.98
CA ASP A 296 -12.39 -13.04 12.65
C ASP A 296 -13.74 -13.25 11.94
N ILE A 297 -14.38 -12.17 11.45
CA ILE A 297 -15.64 -12.26 10.70
C ILE A 297 -15.41 -12.99 9.37
N HIS A 298 -14.37 -12.60 8.62
CA HIS A 298 -14.02 -13.22 7.34
C HIS A 298 -13.76 -14.72 7.47
N GLN A 299 -12.93 -15.14 8.42
CA GLN A 299 -12.62 -16.55 8.66
C GLN A 299 -13.87 -17.35 9.02
N LEU A 300 -14.81 -16.78 9.78
CA LEU A 300 -16.05 -17.46 10.13
C LEU A 300 -17.01 -17.54 8.96
N CYS A 301 -17.03 -16.56 8.06
CA CYS A 301 -17.79 -16.64 6.81
C CYS A 301 -17.23 -17.75 5.90
N GLU A 302 -15.92 -17.76 5.63
CA GLU A 302 -15.25 -18.75 4.77
C GLU A 302 -15.46 -20.18 5.26
N ASN A 303 -15.23 -20.45 6.55
CA ASN A 303 -15.39 -21.78 7.14
C ASN A 303 -16.84 -22.33 7.10
N ASN A 304 -17.85 -21.50 6.80
CA ASN A 304 -19.23 -21.95 6.63
C ASN A 304 -19.66 -22.05 5.16
N ILE A 305 -18.84 -21.59 4.20
CA ILE A 305 -19.07 -21.80 2.76
C ILE A 305 -18.64 -23.22 2.34
N ASP A 306 -17.64 -23.79 3.01
CA ASP A 306 -17.08 -25.11 2.70
C ASP A 306 -17.74 -26.30 3.43
N LYS A 307 -18.90 -26.10 4.08
CA LYS A 307 -19.65 -27.21 4.71
C LYS A 307 -20.88 -27.55 3.85
N PRO A 308 -20.91 -28.75 3.22
CA PRO A 308 -22.00 -29.18 2.35
C PRO A 308 -23.34 -29.34 3.09
#